data_AF-A0A167TIB6-F1
#
_entry.id   AF-A0A167TIB6-F1
#
_cell.length_a   1.000
_cell.length_b   1.000
_cell.length_c   1.000
_cell.angle_alpha   90.00
_cell.angle_beta   90.00
_cell.angle_gamma   90.00
#
_symmetry.space_group_name_H-M   'P 1'
#
loop_
_entity.id
_entity.type
_entity.pdbx_description
1 polymer ?
#
loop_
_entity_poly.entity_id
_entity_poly.type
_entity_poly.pdbx_seq_one_letter_code
_entity_poly.pdbx_strand_id
1 'polypeptide(L)'
;MPRQTSYQKYGGWLPTSHEIHRSFVEKHLKVANKAVLHGGPTPHITAVEEFKNAIKTDATMKDLFDQIFLQVSAINTIPNFETLLSMLDTILQSGPPFHVARDSEGKVTGEPIGVPIYLIFDLLSNTAAAYDLFRLPCFNAAMKKLLDSWGSFLSDPERDSNAVLNTGPEGWFGQTGVKTMEEKIHPLKFNDTYAVPDPNADNRGFKTWDAFFTRQLKEGARPVDFPDKKSLIHSACESTVYRVARNVKAHDQFWLKSRKYSLYDMLDRDEENAAYFAGGTVYQAYLHAPDYHRWHTPIDGTIENPTSPSTPPAL
;
A
#
# COMPACT_ATOMS: atom_id res chain seq x y z
N MET A 1 -34.16 -0.46 6.69
CA MET A 1 -33.27 -0.35 5.51
C MET A 1 -31.86 -0.70 5.94
N PRO A 2 -31.07 -1.50 5.20
CA PRO A 2 -29.66 -1.66 5.52
C PRO A 2 -29.01 -0.28 5.45
N ARG A 3 -28.12 0.01 6.41
CA ARG A 3 -27.33 1.24 6.42
C ARG A 3 -26.62 1.34 5.07
N GLN A 4 -26.89 2.41 4.32
CA GLN A 4 -26.24 2.68 3.05
C GLN A 4 -24.72 2.70 3.31
N THR A 5 -24.00 1.66 2.87
CA THR A 5 -22.55 1.66 2.89
C THR A 5 -22.12 2.82 2.00
N SER A 6 -21.55 3.87 2.60
CA SER A 6 -20.91 4.91 1.81
C SER A 6 -19.84 4.21 0.97
N TYR A 7 -19.89 4.41 -0.34
CA TYR A 7 -18.78 4.09 -1.22
C TYR A 7 -17.63 5.04 -0.83
N GLN A 8 -16.89 4.71 0.23
CA GLN A 8 -15.54 5.24 0.37
C GLN A 8 -14.75 4.64 -0.78
N LYS A 9 -14.37 5.48 -1.74
CA LYS A 9 -13.51 5.10 -2.86
C LYS A 9 -12.36 4.26 -2.31
N TYR A 10 -12.33 2.99 -2.70
CA TYR A 10 -11.28 2.04 -2.35
C TYR A 10 -10.96 1.91 -0.86
N GLY A 11 -11.94 1.88 0.05
CA GLY A 11 -11.74 1.40 1.43
C GLY A 11 -10.50 1.90 2.19
N GLY A 12 -10.02 3.12 1.90
CA GLY A 12 -8.81 3.73 2.49
C GLY A 12 -7.46 3.42 1.82
N TRP A 13 -7.41 2.85 0.60
CA TRP A 13 -6.16 2.57 -0.16
C TRP A 13 -5.51 3.83 -0.75
N LEU A 14 -6.34 4.79 -1.14
CA LEU A 14 -5.90 6.10 -1.62
C LEU A 14 -6.22 7.15 -0.56
N PRO A 15 -5.51 8.29 -0.58
CA PRO A 15 -5.92 9.45 0.19
C PRO A 15 -7.39 9.77 -0.07
N THR A 16 -8.12 10.05 1.01
CA THR A 16 -9.54 10.38 0.94
C THR A 16 -9.76 11.76 0.31
N SER A 17 -8.83 12.69 0.53
CA SER A 17 -8.80 14.00 -0.11
C SER A 17 -8.26 13.93 -1.55
N HIS A 18 -9.07 14.43 -2.47
CA HIS A 18 -8.67 14.63 -3.87
C HIS A 18 -7.52 15.65 -3.98
N GLU A 19 -7.46 16.63 -3.09
CA GLU A 19 -6.40 17.65 -3.03
C GLU A 19 -5.05 17.04 -2.68
N ILE A 20 -5.01 16.05 -1.77
CA ILE A 20 -3.80 15.28 -1.46
C ILE A 20 -3.31 14.56 -2.70
N HIS A 21 -4.18 13.80 -3.38
CA HIS A 21 -3.83 13.07 -4.60
C HIS A 21 -3.29 14.00 -5.69
N ARG A 22 -4.04 15.06 -6.01
CA ARG A 22 -3.65 16.05 -7.03
C ARG A 22 -2.32 16.71 -6.69
N SER A 23 -2.17 17.24 -5.48
CA SER A 23 -0.95 17.98 -5.09
C SER A 23 0.28 17.07 -5.03
N PHE A 24 0.12 15.80 -4.64
CA PHE A 24 1.19 14.80 -4.69
C PHE A 24 1.66 14.57 -6.13
N VAL A 25 0.73 14.34 -7.06
CA VAL A 25 1.05 14.14 -8.49
C VAL A 25 1.71 15.40 -9.07
N GLU A 26 1.15 16.59 -8.81
CA GLU A 26 1.73 17.87 -9.28
C GLU A 26 3.15 18.12 -8.75
N LYS A 27 3.43 17.79 -7.48
CA LYS A 27 4.76 17.91 -6.86
C LYS A 27 5.78 17.06 -7.63
N HIS A 28 5.45 15.80 -7.92
CA HIS A 28 6.32 14.88 -8.64
C HIS A 28 6.46 15.23 -10.12
N LEU A 29 5.38 15.68 -10.77
CA LEU A 29 5.41 16.17 -12.15
C LEU A 29 6.35 17.38 -12.30
N LYS A 30 6.34 18.32 -11.35
CA LYS A 30 7.25 19.46 -11.38
C LYS A 30 8.72 19.04 -11.30
N VAL A 31 9.04 18.04 -10.48
CA VAL A 31 10.40 17.51 -10.36
C VAL A 31 10.80 16.78 -11.64
N ALA A 32 9.95 15.89 -12.15
CA ALA A 32 10.17 15.17 -13.41
C ALA A 32 10.38 16.13 -14.60
N ASN A 33 9.53 17.15 -14.75
CA ASN A 33 9.64 18.11 -15.84
C ASN A 33 10.91 18.97 -15.75
N LYS A 34 11.36 19.35 -14.54
CA LYS A 34 12.64 20.06 -14.38
C LYS A 34 13.83 19.22 -14.82
N ALA A 35 13.85 17.93 -14.50
CA ALA A 35 14.89 17.01 -14.94
C ALA A 35 14.94 16.94 -16.48
N VAL A 36 13.77 16.85 -17.13
CA VAL A 36 13.68 16.80 -18.60
C VAL A 36 14.13 18.11 -19.26
N LEU A 37 13.80 19.28 -18.69
CA LEU A 37 14.06 20.61 -19.28
C LEU A 37 15.51 21.11 -19.13
N HIS A 38 16.34 20.53 -18.27
CA HIS A 38 17.68 21.07 -17.93
C HIS A 38 18.87 20.28 -18.49
N GLY A 39 18.67 19.40 -19.49
CA GLY A 39 19.81 18.78 -20.20
C GLY A 39 19.61 17.37 -20.75
N GLY A 40 18.37 16.87 -20.84
CA GLY A 40 18.07 15.48 -21.19
C GLY A 40 17.81 14.63 -19.94
N PRO A 41 17.25 13.41 -20.08
CA PRO A 41 16.90 12.60 -18.92
C PRO A 41 18.15 12.34 -18.09
N THR A 42 18.14 12.80 -16.84
CA THR A 42 19.06 12.26 -15.81
C THR A 42 19.03 10.75 -15.94
N PRO A 43 20.18 10.05 -15.95
CA PRO A 43 20.17 8.59 -15.97
C PRO A 43 19.23 8.07 -14.88
N HIS A 44 18.26 7.25 -15.27
CA HIS A 44 17.36 6.64 -14.31
C HIS A 44 18.16 5.80 -13.32
N ILE A 45 17.65 5.65 -12.10
CA ILE A 45 18.22 4.66 -11.19
C ILE A 45 18.11 3.27 -11.83
N THR A 46 19.02 2.36 -11.47
CA THR A 46 19.15 1.04 -12.11
C THR A 46 17.81 0.32 -12.25
N ALA A 47 16.98 0.30 -11.20
CA ALA A 47 15.69 -0.39 -11.23
C ALA A 47 14.70 0.23 -12.22
N VAL A 48 14.68 1.56 -12.36
CA VAL A 48 13.80 2.28 -13.29
C VAL A 48 14.28 2.10 -14.73
N GLU A 49 15.59 2.11 -14.96
CA GLU A 49 16.17 1.81 -16.28
C GLU A 49 15.90 0.37 -16.70
N GLU A 50 16.03 -0.60 -15.79
CA GLU A 50 15.68 -2.01 -16.04
C GLU A 50 14.20 -2.17 -16.38
N PHE A 51 13.31 -1.50 -15.64
CA PHE A 51 11.88 -1.51 -15.93
C PHE A 51 11.56 -0.91 -17.30
N LYS A 52 12.12 0.26 -17.61
CA LYS A 52 12.01 0.90 -18.92
C LYS A 52 12.45 -0.04 -20.05
N ASN A 53 13.59 -0.70 -19.89
CA ASN A 53 14.12 -1.62 -20.89
C ASN A 53 13.28 -2.89 -21.03
N ALA A 54 12.76 -3.43 -19.93
CA ALA A 54 11.83 -4.55 -19.99
C ALA A 54 10.59 -4.20 -20.83
N ILE A 55 9.97 -3.04 -20.59
CA ILE A 55 8.79 -2.60 -21.35
C ILE A 55 9.15 -2.32 -22.82
N LYS A 56 10.26 -1.62 -23.09
CA LYS A 56 10.60 -1.18 -24.46
C LYS A 56 11.07 -2.31 -25.37
N THR A 57 11.68 -3.36 -24.82
CA THR A 57 12.22 -4.47 -25.62
C THR A 57 11.17 -5.54 -25.95
N ASP A 58 10.04 -5.54 -25.25
CA ASP A 58 8.89 -6.40 -25.56
C ASP A 58 7.81 -5.62 -26.31
N ALA A 59 7.51 -6.03 -27.55
CA ALA A 59 6.56 -5.34 -28.40
C ALA A 59 5.13 -5.32 -27.82
N THR A 60 4.73 -6.37 -27.10
CA THR A 60 3.40 -6.48 -26.48
C THR A 60 3.30 -5.54 -25.30
N MET A 61 4.29 -5.56 -24.40
CA MET A 61 4.28 -4.65 -23.24
C MET A 61 4.34 -3.19 -23.67
N LYS A 62 5.15 -2.87 -24.69
CA LYS A 62 5.23 -1.53 -25.26
C LYS A 62 3.87 -1.07 -25.81
N ASP A 63 3.25 -1.88 -26.67
CA ASP A 63 1.96 -1.53 -27.28
C ASP A 63 0.86 -1.34 -26.22
N LEU A 64 0.78 -2.26 -25.24
CA LEU A 64 -0.18 -2.14 -24.15
C LEU A 64 0.06 -0.86 -23.32
N PHE A 65 1.31 -0.49 -23.03
CA PHE A 65 1.59 0.77 -22.34
C PHE A 65 1.17 2.00 -23.14
N ASP A 66 1.45 2.03 -24.44
CA ASP A 66 1.01 3.12 -25.32
C ASP A 66 -0.53 3.22 -25.34
N GLN A 67 -1.22 2.08 -25.38
CA GLN A 67 -2.68 2.02 -25.28
C GLN A 67 -3.20 2.50 -23.92
N ILE A 68 -2.52 2.18 -22.80
CA ILE A 68 -2.89 2.70 -21.47
C ILE A 68 -2.93 4.23 -21.50
N PHE A 69 -1.84 4.87 -21.95
CA PHE A 69 -1.76 6.34 -22.01
C PHE A 69 -2.82 6.93 -22.94
N LEU A 70 -3.14 6.27 -24.06
CA LEU A 70 -4.22 6.69 -24.95
C LEU A 70 -5.59 6.59 -24.26
N GLN A 71 -5.88 5.48 -23.57
CA GLN A 71 -7.15 5.22 -22.90
C GLN A 71 -7.44 6.20 -21.76
N VAL A 72 -6.40 6.70 -21.08
CA VAL A 72 -6.55 7.68 -19.98
C VAL A 72 -6.34 9.13 -20.40
N SER A 73 -6.01 9.40 -21.66
CA SER A 73 -5.56 10.71 -22.15
C SER A 73 -6.48 11.90 -21.83
N ALA A 74 -7.80 11.66 -21.73
CA ALA A 74 -8.78 12.71 -21.43
C ALA A 74 -8.70 13.26 -20.00
N ILE A 75 -8.14 12.49 -19.05
CA ILE A 75 -8.12 12.83 -17.61
C ILE A 75 -6.74 12.66 -16.96
N ASN A 76 -5.79 12.05 -17.65
CA ASN A 76 -4.46 11.80 -17.13
C ASN A 76 -3.59 13.07 -17.18
N THR A 77 -2.90 13.33 -16.08
CA THR A 77 -1.96 14.45 -15.94
C THR A 77 -0.50 14.04 -16.16
N ILE A 78 -0.20 12.74 -16.19
CA ILE A 78 1.14 12.20 -16.48
C ILE A 78 1.26 12.03 -18.00
N PRO A 79 1.98 12.90 -18.71
CA PRO A 79 1.81 13.07 -20.16
C PRO A 79 2.34 11.90 -21.00
N ASN A 80 3.31 11.15 -20.50
CA ASN A 80 3.94 10.04 -21.23
C ASN A 80 4.74 9.11 -20.30
N PHE A 81 5.23 8.02 -20.89
CA PHE A 81 6.01 7.00 -20.18
C PHE A 81 7.31 7.54 -19.56
N GLU A 82 8.01 8.48 -20.20
CA GLU A 82 9.23 9.06 -19.62
C GLU A 82 8.94 9.88 -18.36
N THR A 83 7.88 10.67 -18.37
CA THR A 83 7.50 11.42 -17.17
C THR A 83 7.13 10.47 -16.03
N LEU A 84 6.48 9.33 -16.31
CA LEU A 84 6.21 8.29 -15.31
C LEU A 84 7.51 7.71 -14.73
N LEU A 85 8.49 7.37 -15.58
CA LEU A 85 9.80 6.86 -15.16
C LEU A 85 10.56 7.87 -14.29
N SER A 86 10.56 9.14 -14.70
CA SER A 86 11.16 10.24 -13.92
C SER A 86 10.48 10.44 -12.56
N MET A 87 9.17 10.22 -12.46
CA MET A 87 8.48 10.22 -11.17
C MET A 87 8.91 9.02 -10.30
N LEU A 88 9.06 7.82 -10.90
CA LEU A 88 9.54 6.63 -10.21
C LEU A 88 10.96 6.83 -9.66
N ASP A 89 11.87 7.48 -10.37
CA ASP A 89 13.23 7.79 -9.87
C ASP A 89 13.19 8.49 -8.51
N THR A 90 12.25 9.43 -8.35
CA THR A 90 12.13 10.20 -7.11
C THR A 90 11.40 9.42 -6.01
N ILE A 91 10.36 8.66 -6.35
CA ILE A 91 9.55 7.91 -5.38
C ILE A 91 10.34 6.74 -4.80
N LEU A 92 11.11 6.03 -5.62
CA LEU A 92 11.86 4.84 -5.21
C LEU A 92 13.08 5.18 -4.33
N GLN A 93 13.40 6.47 -4.19
CA GLN A 93 14.47 7.00 -3.33
C GLN A 93 13.90 7.76 -2.12
N SER A 94 12.62 7.56 -1.79
CA SER A 94 11.97 8.20 -0.64
C SER A 94 11.11 7.21 0.14
N GLY A 95 10.99 7.44 1.44
CA GLY A 95 10.04 6.74 2.29
C GLY A 95 8.59 7.19 1.97
N PRO A 96 7.58 6.35 2.25
CA PRO A 96 6.17 6.75 2.22
C PRO A 96 5.92 8.06 2.99
N PRO A 97 5.51 9.16 2.34
CA PRO A 97 5.42 10.45 3.01
C PRO A 97 4.11 10.61 3.77
N PHE A 98 4.11 11.48 4.78
CA PHE A 98 2.89 12.10 5.28
C PHE A 98 2.66 13.39 4.49
N HIS A 99 1.67 13.40 3.60
CA HIS A 99 1.51 14.51 2.65
C HIS A 99 0.48 15.51 3.15
N VAL A 100 0.75 16.80 2.97
CA VAL A 100 -0.15 17.87 3.40
C VAL A 100 -0.57 18.71 2.21
N ALA A 101 -1.88 18.88 2.05
CA ALA A 101 -2.46 19.75 1.05
C ALA A 101 -3.22 20.90 1.72
N ARG A 102 -3.27 22.04 1.02
CA ARG A 102 -4.11 23.17 1.37
C ARG A 102 -5.13 23.36 0.25
N ASP A 103 -6.40 23.45 0.60
CA ASP A 103 -7.45 23.75 -0.37
C ASP A 103 -7.54 25.26 -0.68
N SER A 104 -8.43 25.62 -1.60
CA SER A 104 -8.66 27.01 -2.02
C SER A 104 -9.16 27.93 -0.91
N GLU A 105 -9.75 27.38 0.15
CA GLU A 105 -10.24 28.11 1.32
C GLU A 105 -9.17 28.22 2.42
N GLY A 106 -7.98 27.66 2.18
CA GLY A 106 -6.87 27.68 3.11
C GLY A 106 -6.93 26.60 4.19
N LYS A 107 -7.91 25.68 4.14
CA LYS A 107 -7.97 24.56 5.09
C LYS A 107 -6.87 23.55 4.74
N VAL A 108 -6.19 23.10 5.80
CA VAL A 108 -5.08 22.16 5.72
C VAL A 108 -5.60 20.75 5.98
N THR A 109 -5.33 19.84 5.06
CA THR A 109 -5.60 18.40 5.20
C THR A 109 -4.27 17.68 5.10
N GLY A 110 -4.04 16.68 5.95
CA GLY A 110 -2.85 15.85 5.89
C GLY A 110 -3.21 14.38 5.98
N GLU A 111 -2.64 13.57 5.09
CA GLU A 111 -2.90 12.14 5.02
C GLU A 111 -1.61 11.37 4.72
N PRO A 112 -1.47 10.15 5.26
CA PRO A 112 -0.35 9.28 4.91
C PRO A 112 -0.51 8.74 3.50
N ILE A 113 0.58 8.77 2.72
CA ILE A 113 0.66 8.10 1.42
C ILE A 113 1.48 6.83 1.60
N GLY A 114 0.82 5.74 1.99
CA GLY A 114 1.48 4.47 2.32
C GLY A 114 2.10 3.76 1.11
N VAL A 115 1.49 3.90 -0.08
CA VAL A 115 1.96 3.25 -1.32
C VAL A 115 2.05 4.30 -2.43
N PRO A 116 3.07 5.18 -2.43
CA PRO A 116 3.20 6.30 -3.37
C PRO A 116 3.24 5.87 -4.84
N ILE A 117 3.80 4.70 -5.15
CA ILE A 117 3.79 4.13 -6.50
C ILE A 117 2.35 3.89 -6.97
N TYR A 118 1.45 3.40 -6.09
CA TYR A 118 0.06 3.17 -6.48
C TYR A 118 -0.66 4.48 -6.85
N LEU A 119 -0.33 5.62 -6.23
CA LEU A 119 -0.99 6.90 -6.57
C LEU A 119 -0.73 7.35 -8.01
N ILE A 120 0.44 7.04 -8.56
CA ILE A 120 0.79 7.38 -9.95
C ILE A 120 0.34 6.30 -10.94
N PHE A 121 0.09 5.08 -10.46
CA PHE A 121 -0.47 3.98 -11.26
C PHE A 121 -1.99 3.85 -11.15
N ASP A 122 -2.66 4.53 -10.20
CA ASP A 122 -4.08 4.32 -9.92
C ASP A 122 -4.91 4.47 -11.19
N LEU A 123 -4.79 5.60 -11.88
CA LEU A 123 -5.48 5.81 -13.15
C LEU A 123 -4.98 4.85 -14.25
N LEU A 124 -3.66 4.66 -14.36
CA LEU A 124 -3.03 3.87 -15.42
C LEU A 124 -3.41 2.38 -15.34
N SER A 125 -3.62 1.85 -14.14
CA SER A 125 -3.98 0.46 -13.87
C SER A 125 -5.47 0.15 -14.07
N ASN A 126 -6.31 1.19 -14.24
CA ASN A 126 -7.76 1.05 -14.39
C ASN A 126 -8.21 1.16 -15.85
N THR A 127 -7.53 0.44 -16.74
CA THR A 127 -7.78 0.46 -18.19
C THR A 127 -7.87 -0.96 -18.75
N ALA A 128 -8.45 -1.14 -19.93
CA ALA A 128 -8.51 -2.46 -20.57
C ALA A 128 -7.11 -2.96 -20.95
N ALA A 129 -6.24 -2.07 -21.45
CA ALA A 129 -4.86 -2.42 -21.77
C ALA A 129 -4.05 -2.77 -20.51
N ALA A 130 -4.30 -2.10 -19.38
CA ALA A 130 -3.66 -2.47 -18.11
C ALA A 130 -4.15 -3.81 -17.58
N TYR A 131 -5.43 -4.15 -17.77
CA TYR A 131 -5.94 -5.48 -17.40
C TYR A 131 -5.12 -6.58 -18.10
N ASP A 132 -4.81 -6.43 -19.38
CA ASP A 132 -3.99 -7.38 -20.13
C ASP A 132 -2.52 -7.33 -19.70
N LEU A 133 -1.95 -6.14 -19.57
CA LEU A 133 -0.53 -5.93 -19.21
C LEU A 133 -0.19 -6.54 -17.84
N PHE A 134 -1.02 -6.29 -16.81
CA PHE A 134 -0.75 -6.74 -15.44
C PHE A 134 -0.86 -8.26 -15.27
N ARG A 135 -1.41 -8.96 -16.26
CA ARG A 135 -1.47 -10.42 -16.30
C ARG A 135 -0.26 -11.06 -16.95
N LEU A 136 0.61 -10.28 -17.61
CA LEU A 136 1.80 -10.81 -18.24
C LEU A 136 2.86 -11.18 -17.18
N PRO A 137 3.37 -12.42 -17.17
CA PRO A 137 4.42 -12.82 -16.23
C PRO A 137 5.68 -11.95 -16.33
N CYS A 138 6.06 -11.52 -17.55
CA CYS A 138 7.21 -10.65 -17.79
C CYS A 138 7.02 -9.25 -17.19
N PHE A 139 5.81 -8.68 -17.28
CA PHE A 139 5.50 -7.41 -16.63
C PHE A 139 5.56 -7.54 -15.10
N ASN A 140 4.99 -8.61 -14.55
CA ASN A 140 5.03 -8.86 -13.11
C ASN A 140 6.47 -9.05 -12.60
N ALA A 141 7.35 -9.70 -13.37
CA ALA A 141 8.76 -9.79 -13.06
C ALA A 141 9.46 -8.41 -13.07
N ALA A 142 9.15 -7.55 -14.05
CA ALA A 142 9.70 -6.19 -14.12
C ALA A 142 9.21 -5.30 -12.96
N MET A 143 7.91 -5.34 -12.65
CA MET A 143 7.33 -4.64 -11.49
C MET A 143 7.92 -5.15 -10.17
N LYS A 144 8.14 -6.46 -10.03
CA LYS A 144 8.77 -7.02 -8.83
C LYS A 144 10.15 -6.42 -8.60
N LYS A 145 10.99 -6.30 -9.62
CA LYS A 145 12.32 -5.69 -9.49
C LYS A 145 12.27 -4.24 -9.01
N LEU A 146 11.32 -3.44 -9.52
CA LEU A 146 11.09 -2.08 -9.01
C LEU A 146 10.73 -2.08 -7.52
N LEU A 147 9.78 -2.92 -7.13
CA LEU A 147 9.30 -3.02 -5.75
C LEU A 147 10.37 -3.57 -4.81
N ASP A 148 11.17 -4.54 -5.25
CA ASP A 148 12.31 -5.08 -4.50
C ASP A 148 13.37 -4.00 -4.27
N SER A 149 13.66 -3.17 -5.29
CA SER A 149 14.60 -2.05 -5.15
C SER A 149 14.12 -1.04 -4.10
N TRP A 150 12.82 -0.73 -4.09
CA TRP A 150 12.25 0.17 -3.09
C TRP A 150 12.24 -0.46 -1.70
N GLY A 151 11.83 -1.72 -1.57
CA GLY A 151 11.87 -2.45 -0.30
C GLY A 151 13.28 -2.50 0.29
N SER A 152 14.29 -2.75 -0.55
CA SER A 152 15.69 -2.65 -0.15
C SER A 152 16.03 -1.26 0.40
N PHE A 153 15.64 -0.19 -0.30
CA PHE A 153 15.82 1.19 0.18
C PHE A 153 15.12 1.46 1.54
N LEU A 154 13.89 0.98 1.72
CA LEU A 154 13.10 1.20 2.95
C LEU A 154 13.64 0.47 4.18
N SER A 155 14.39 -0.62 3.96
CA SER A 155 14.97 -1.47 5.01
C SER A 155 16.43 -1.16 5.35
N ASP A 156 17.11 -0.34 4.55
CA ASP A 156 18.55 -0.11 4.63
C ASP A 156 18.88 1.07 5.57
N PRO A 157 19.58 0.84 6.70
CA PRO A 157 19.90 1.88 7.68
C PRO A 157 20.95 2.89 7.20
N GLU A 158 21.69 2.59 6.13
CA GLU A 158 22.66 3.51 5.54
C GLU A 158 22.01 4.45 4.51
N ARG A 159 20.71 4.24 4.21
CA ARG A 159 19.92 5.08 3.29
C ARG A 159 18.85 5.86 4.04
N ASP A 160 18.46 7.00 3.47
CA ASP A 160 17.65 8.02 4.14
C ASP A 160 16.13 7.77 4.00
N SER A 161 15.69 6.52 4.17
CA SER A 161 14.26 6.18 4.12
C SER A 161 13.48 6.76 5.31
N ASN A 162 14.18 7.05 6.42
CA ASN A 162 13.60 7.66 7.61
C ASN A 162 13.51 9.19 7.54
N ALA A 163 13.97 9.86 6.47
CA ALA A 163 13.82 11.32 6.32
C ALA A 163 12.38 11.81 6.47
N VAL A 164 11.38 11.00 6.13
CA VAL A 164 9.95 11.32 6.29
C VAL A 164 9.46 11.22 7.74
N LEU A 165 10.25 10.58 8.61
CA LEU A 165 9.99 10.45 10.05
C LEU A 165 10.57 11.67 10.77
N ASN A 166 9.97 12.84 10.62
CA ASN A 166 10.41 14.07 11.29
C ASN A 166 9.24 14.78 11.95
N THR A 167 9.51 15.82 12.75
CA THR A 167 8.48 16.65 13.40
C THR A 167 8.03 17.86 12.57
N GLY A 168 8.53 17.98 11.34
CA GLY A 168 8.11 19.01 10.40
C GLY A 168 6.66 18.85 9.93
N PRO A 169 6.11 19.84 9.20
CA PRO A 169 4.69 19.86 8.82
C PRO A 169 4.23 18.65 7.99
N GLU A 170 5.10 18.10 7.14
CA GLU A 170 4.86 16.88 6.33
C GLU A 170 5.56 15.64 6.92
N GLY A 171 6.00 15.72 8.17
CA GLY A 171 6.64 14.61 8.87
C GLY A 171 5.62 13.72 9.55
N TRP A 172 5.88 12.41 9.59
CA TRP A 172 5.03 11.46 10.33
C TRP A 172 4.94 11.78 11.83
N PHE A 173 5.97 12.39 12.40
CA PHE A 173 5.99 12.85 13.79
C PHE A 173 5.67 14.33 13.95
N GLY A 174 5.22 14.99 12.88
CA GLY A 174 4.65 16.33 12.92
C GLY A 174 3.27 16.33 13.58
N GLN A 175 2.74 17.53 13.85
CA GLN A 175 1.48 17.72 14.56
C GLN A 175 0.30 16.92 13.94
N THR A 176 0.17 16.94 12.61
CA THR A 176 -0.90 16.25 11.90
C THR A 176 -0.68 14.73 11.86
N GLY A 177 0.58 14.30 11.67
CA GLY A 177 0.94 12.88 11.62
C GLY A 177 0.71 12.17 12.95
N VAL A 178 1.22 12.75 14.05
CA VAL A 178 1.00 12.21 15.41
C VAL A 178 -0.48 12.18 15.75
N LYS A 179 -1.21 13.28 15.48
CA LYS A 179 -2.67 13.31 15.71
C LYS A 179 -3.38 12.17 14.98
N THR A 180 -3.06 11.97 13.70
CA THR A 180 -3.67 10.90 12.88
C THR A 180 -3.36 9.51 13.44
N MET A 181 -2.12 9.26 13.87
CA MET A 181 -1.73 7.99 14.48
C MET A 181 -2.38 7.77 15.85
N GLU A 182 -2.48 8.81 16.67
CA GLU A 182 -3.08 8.72 18.01
C GLU A 182 -4.61 8.56 17.97
N GLU A 183 -5.29 9.10 16.95
CA GLU A 183 -6.72 8.86 16.73
C GLU A 183 -7.03 7.36 16.54
N LYS A 184 -6.12 6.60 15.93
CA LYS A 184 -6.26 5.15 15.73
C LYS A 184 -6.16 4.32 17.01
N ILE A 185 -5.49 4.87 18.03
CA ILE A 185 -5.18 4.17 19.27
C ILE A 185 -5.79 4.86 20.51
N HIS A 186 -6.71 5.80 20.29
CA HIS A 186 -7.34 6.57 21.35
C HIS A 186 -7.91 5.65 22.45
N PRO A 187 -7.69 5.95 23.75
CA PRO A 187 -7.14 7.21 24.30
C PRO A 187 -5.61 7.23 24.46
N LEU A 188 -4.90 6.26 23.91
CA LEU A 188 -3.46 6.09 24.14
C LEU A 188 -2.61 7.07 23.33
N LYS A 189 -1.35 7.21 23.75
CA LYS A 189 -0.33 8.05 23.10
C LYS A 189 0.68 7.20 22.35
N PHE A 190 1.22 7.73 21.26
CA PHE A 190 2.12 6.99 20.37
C PHE A 190 3.35 6.46 21.14
N ASN A 191 4.05 7.36 21.84
CA ASN A 191 5.26 7.02 22.60
C ASN A 191 5.00 6.09 23.78
N ASP A 192 3.77 6.02 24.28
CA ASP A 192 3.39 5.13 25.39
C ASP A 192 2.91 3.76 24.91
N THR A 193 2.47 3.66 23.65
CA THR A 193 1.92 2.44 23.05
C THR A 193 2.98 1.61 22.35
N TYR A 194 3.92 2.26 21.66
CA TYR A 194 4.90 1.58 20.81
C TYR A 194 6.30 1.58 21.43
N ALA A 195 7.08 0.55 21.11
CA ALA A 195 8.49 0.49 21.45
C ALA A 195 9.26 1.49 20.57
N VAL A 196 9.55 2.67 21.14
CA VAL A 196 10.22 3.78 20.48
C VAL A 196 11.69 3.82 20.92
N PRO A 197 12.66 3.72 19.98
CA PRO A 197 14.08 3.69 20.33
C PRO A 197 14.60 4.92 21.08
N ASP A 198 14.18 6.12 20.65
CA ASP A 198 14.50 7.38 21.33
C ASP A 198 13.29 8.32 21.24
N PRO A 199 12.44 8.42 22.28
CA PRO A 199 11.20 9.19 22.20
C PRO A 199 11.39 10.71 22.03
N ASN A 200 12.60 11.21 22.26
CA ASN A 200 12.92 12.64 22.17
C ASN A 200 13.60 13.02 20.85
N ALA A 201 14.12 12.06 20.10
CA ALA A 201 14.68 12.29 18.77
C ALA A 201 13.61 12.70 17.76
N ASP A 202 13.96 13.52 16.77
CA ASP A 202 13.05 14.01 15.74
C ASP A 202 12.35 12.87 14.96
N ASN A 203 13.11 11.82 14.65
CA ASN A 203 12.63 10.58 14.01
C ASN A 203 12.31 9.45 14.98
N ARG A 204 12.22 9.77 16.27
CA ARG A 204 11.98 8.84 17.36
C ARG A 204 13.01 7.69 17.46
N GLY A 205 14.18 7.89 16.86
CA GLY A 205 15.29 6.95 16.84
C GLY A 205 15.15 5.80 15.83
N PHE A 206 14.10 5.79 15.00
CA PHE A 206 13.95 4.79 13.94
C PHE A 206 15.00 5.00 12.85
N LYS A 207 15.81 3.97 12.58
CA LYS A 207 16.89 4.02 11.58
C LYS A 207 16.39 3.92 10.15
N THR A 208 15.24 3.27 9.94
CA THR A 208 14.67 3.02 8.62
C THR A 208 13.16 3.21 8.64
N TRP A 209 12.57 3.43 7.47
CA TRP A 209 11.12 3.45 7.32
C TRP A 209 10.49 2.13 7.79
N ASP A 210 11.07 0.99 7.40
CA ASP A 210 10.53 -0.32 7.76
C ASP A 210 10.55 -0.59 9.26
N ALA A 211 11.56 -0.09 9.98
CA ALA A 211 11.61 -0.20 11.44
C ALA A 211 10.45 0.56 12.11
N PHE A 212 10.04 1.70 11.55
CA PHE A 212 8.87 2.45 12.01
C PHE A 212 7.55 1.78 11.58
N PHE A 213 7.46 1.36 10.33
CA PHE A 213 6.24 0.76 9.77
C PHE A 213 5.89 -0.54 10.50
N THR A 214 6.92 -1.34 10.81
CA THR A 214 6.81 -2.59 11.57
C THR A 214 7.17 -2.43 13.05
N ARG A 215 7.04 -1.23 13.62
CA ARG A 215 7.32 -0.94 15.04
C ARG A 215 6.64 -1.94 15.98
N GLN A 216 7.23 -2.21 17.15
CA GLN A 216 6.64 -3.13 18.13
C GLN A 216 5.68 -2.37 19.07
N LEU A 217 4.76 -3.09 19.68
CA LEU A 217 4.01 -2.60 20.84
C LEU A 217 4.90 -2.67 22.08
N LYS A 218 4.69 -1.76 23.04
CA LYS A 218 5.19 -1.98 24.40
C LYS A 218 4.39 -3.11 25.04
N GLU A 219 5.03 -3.82 25.97
CA GLU A 219 4.36 -4.81 26.78
C GLU A 219 3.15 -4.18 27.51
N GLY A 220 2.02 -4.89 27.51
CA GLY A 220 0.78 -4.42 28.13
C GLY A 220 0.00 -3.35 27.35
N ALA A 221 0.50 -2.83 26.22
CA ALA A 221 -0.21 -1.80 25.45
C ALA A 221 -1.51 -2.31 24.79
N ARG A 222 -1.62 -3.63 24.55
CA ARG A 222 -2.80 -4.30 23.99
C ARG A 222 -3.07 -5.59 24.80
N PRO A 223 -3.70 -5.49 25.98
CA PRO A 223 -4.08 -6.68 26.72
C PRO A 223 -5.13 -7.49 25.94
N VAL A 224 -5.04 -8.81 26.00
CA VAL A 224 -6.04 -9.71 25.43
C VAL A 224 -7.14 -9.92 26.46
N ASP A 225 -8.37 -9.55 26.11
CA ASP A 225 -9.53 -9.79 26.96
C ASP A 225 -9.88 -11.28 27.02
N PHE A 226 -10.21 -11.79 28.21
CA PHE A 226 -10.62 -13.19 28.43
C PHE A 226 -9.66 -14.24 27.82
N PRO A 227 -8.36 -14.21 28.15
CA PRO A 227 -7.35 -15.04 27.49
C PRO A 227 -7.62 -16.55 27.62
N ASP A 228 -8.29 -16.98 28.68
CA ASP A 228 -8.61 -18.40 28.91
C ASP A 228 -9.87 -18.89 28.14
N LYS A 229 -10.61 -17.98 27.49
CA LYS A 229 -11.89 -18.30 26.84
C LYS A 229 -11.69 -18.70 25.38
N LYS A 230 -11.40 -19.98 25.15
CA LYS A 230 -11.17 -20.60 23.83
C LYS A 230 -12.33 -20.53 22.83
N SER A 231 -13.51 -20.09 23.26
CA SER A 231 -14.66 -19.87 22.36
C SER A 231 -14.64 -18.51 21.67
N LEU A 232 -13.65 -17.65 21.97
CA LEU A 232 -13.48 -16.33 21.37
C LEU A 232 -12.38 -16.37 20.32
N ILE A 233 -12.56 -15.57 19.27
CA ILE A 233 -11.54 -15.30 18.25
C ILE A 233 -11.15 -13.84 18.42
N HIS A 234 -9.88 -13.57 18.68
CA HIS A 234 -9.36 -12.21 18.84
C HIS A 234 -9.01 -11.59 17.49
N SER A 235 -8.87 -10.26 17.46
CA SER A 235 -8.36 -9.61 16.25
C SER A 235 -6.90 -9.96 16.04
N ALA A 236 -6.54 -10.40 14.83
CA ALA A 236 -5.17 -10.75 14.48
C ALA A 236 -4.26 -9.52 14.32
N CYS A 237 -4.83 -8.33 14.12
CA CYS A 237 -4.08 -7.08 13.96
C CYS A 237 -4.98 -5.86 14.25
N GLU A 238 -4.38 -4.67 14.35
CA GLU A 238 -5.13 -3.42 14.33
C GLU A 238 -5.66 -3.18 12.92
N SER A 239 -6.96 -3.30 12.74
CA SER A 239 -7.59 -3.20 11.42
C SER A 239 -9.02 -2.68 11.51
N THR A 240 -9.51 -2.14 10.41
CA THR A 240 -10.91 -1.75 10.25
C THR A 240 -11.67 -2.87 9.54
N VAL A 241 -12.75 -3.34 10.15
CA VAL A 241 -13.61 -4.37 9.54
C VAL A 241 -14.19 -3.84 8.23
N TYR A 242 -13.89 -4.54 7.13
CA TYR A 242 -14.43 -4.22 5.82
C TYR A 242 -15.70 -5.01 5.52
N ARG A 243 -15.69 -6.33 5.79
CA ARG A 243 -16.87 -7.19 5.58
C ARG A 243 -16.78 -8.48 6.38
N VAL A 244 -17.94 -8.98 6.80
CA VAL A 244 -18.13 -10.35 7.26
C VAL A 244 -19.13 -11.05 6.34
N ALA A 245 -18.75 -12.17 5.75
CA ALA A 245 -19.63 -12.99 4.92
C ALA A 245 -19.70 -14.40 5.50
N ARG A 246 -20.93 -14.91 5.66
CA ARG A 246 -21.20 -16.26 6.18
C ARG A 246 -21.73 -17.14 5.05
N ASN A 247 -21.64 -18.46 5.24
CA ASN A 247 -22.08 -19.46 4.27
C ASN A 247 -21.41 -19.24 2.89
N VAL A 248 -20.10 -18.94 2.90
CA VAL A 248 -19.33 -18.76 1.67
C VAL A 248 -19.22 -20.08 0.89
N LYS A 249 -19.03 -20.00 -0.42
CA LYS A 249 -19.05 -21.16 -1.31
C LYS A 249 -17.65 -21.51 -1.78
N ALA A 250 -17.44 -22.79 -2.10
CA ALA A 250 -16.22 -23.22 -2.80
C ALA A 250 -16.03 -22.41 -4.10
N HIS A 251 -17.07 -22.31 -4.94
CA HIS A 251 -17.09 -21.45 -6.12
C HIS A 251 -18.19 -20.38 -6.02
N ASP A 252 -17.86 -19.13 -6.35
CA ASP A 252 -18.83 -18.04 -6.42
C ASP A 252 -18.42 -16.98 -7.48
N GLN A 253 -19.30 -16.02 -7.76
CA GLN A 253 -19.03 -14.96 -8.74
C GLN A 253 -18.26 -13.78 -8.12
N PHE A 254 -17.39 -13.10 -8.89
CA PHE A 254 -16.67 -11.87 -8.51
C PHE A 254 -15.61 -12.01 -7.39
N TRP A 255 -14.37 -12.25 -7.81
CA TRP A 255 -13.18 -12.58 -7.01
C TRP A 255 -12.46 -11.40 -6.33
N LEU A 256 -13.17 -10.50 -5.65
CA LEU A 256 -12.60 -9.62 -4.59
C LEU A 256 -12.11 -8.18 -4.98
N LYS A 257 -13.04 -7.25 -5.30
CA LYS A 257 -13.25 -5.90 -4.66
C LYS A 257 -14.57 -5.22 -5.06
N SER A 258 -15.54 -6.01 -5.56
CA SER A 258 -16.99 -5.80 -5.48
C SER A 258 -17.67 -7.20 -5.56
N ARG A 259 -17.71 -7.86 -4.39
CA ARG A 259 -17.47 -9.31 -4.12
C ARG A 259 -18.67 -10.28 -4.25
N LYS A 260 -18.41 -11.55 -4.59
CA LYS A 260 -18.80 -12.74 -3.79
C LYS A 260 -17.56 -13.65 -3.61
N TYR A 261 -17.41 -14.28 -2.45
CA TYR A 261 -16.15 -14.91 -2.02
C TYR A 261 -16.05 -16.36 -2.52
N SER A 262 -15.58 -16.55 -3.76
CA SER A 262 -15.16 -17.86 -4.26
C SER A 262 -13.94 -18.34 -3.49
N LEU A 263 -14.10 -19.33 -2.61
CA LEU A 263 -12.97 -19.85 -1.81
C LEU A 263 -11.90 -20.47 -2.70
N TYR A 264 -12.30 -21.13 -3.79
CA TYR A 264 -11.42 -21.67 -4.81
C TYR A 264 -10.48 -20.58 -5.36
N ASP A 265 -11.01 -19.43 -5.80
CA ASP A 265 -10.17 -18.36 -6.32
C ASP A 265 -9.31 -17.68 -5.24
N MET A 266 -9.77 -17.66 -3.99
CA MET A 266 -9.05 -17.05 -2.86
C MET A 266 -7.91 -17.91 -2.33
N LEU A 267 -8.04 -19.23 -2.42
CA LEU A 267 -7.12 -20.22 -1.85
C LEU A 267 -6.29 -20.88 -2.97
N ASP A 268 -5.82 -20.07 -3.92
CA ASP A 268 -4.94 -20.49 -5.01
C ASP A 268 -5.47 -21.69 -5.82
N ARG A 269 -6.79 -21.76 -6.01
CA ARG A 269 -7.46 -22.82 -6.78
C ARG A 269 -7.27 -24.22 -6.20
N ASP A 270 -7.00 -24.30 -4.90
CA ASP A 270 -6.96 -25.56 -4.15
C ASP A 270 -8.39 -26.03 -3.85
N GLU A 271 -8.84 -27.05 -4.58
CA GLU A 271 -10.17 -27.65 -4.42
C GLU A 271 -10.40 -28.24 -3.03
N GLU A 272 -9.38 -28.87 -2.42
CA GLU A 272 -9.52 -29.53 -1.12
C GLU A 272 -9.74 -28.47 -0.03
N ASN A 273 -8.90 -27.44 -0.01
CA ASN A 273 -9.04 -26.34 0.93
C ASN A 273 -10.34 -25.55 0.69
N ALA A 274 -10.71 -25.29 -0.57
CA ALA A 274 -11.96 -24.60 -0.89
C ALA A 274 -13.20 -25.37 -0.41
N ALA A 275 -13.22 -26.69 -0.59
CA ALA A 275 -14.29 -27.55 -0.10
C ALA A 275 -14.33 -27.61 1.43
N TYR A 276 -13.17 -27.71 2.08
CA TYR A 276 -13.06 -27.75 3.54
C TYR A 276 -13.64 -26.50 4.22
N PHE A 277 -13.38 -25.30 3.68
CA PHE A 277 -13.88 -24.05 4.26
C PHE A 277 -15.28 -23.63 3.75
N ALA A 278 -15.88 -24.37 2.81
CA ALA A 278 -17.21 -24.06 2.30
C ALA A 278 -18.28 -24.11 3.41
N GLY A 279 -19.24 -23.19 3.35
CA GLY A 279 -20.21 -22.95 4.42
C GLY A 279 -19.65 -22.10 5.57
N GLY A 280 -18.35 -21.78 5.57
CA GLY A 280 -17.68 -21.03 6.61
C GLY A 280 -17.98 -19.52 6.63
N THR A 281 -17.13 -18.79 7.35
CA THR A 281 -17.20 -17.33 7.48
C THR A 281 -15.90 -16.69 7.00
N VAL A 282 -15.99 -15.74 6.08
CA VAL A 282 -14.89 -14.85 5.71
C VAL A 282 -15.00 -13.56 6.50
N TYR A 283 -13.96 -13.26 7.27
CA TYR A 283 -13.71 -11.95 7.88
C TYR A 283 -12.68 -11.22 7.03
N GLN A 284 -13.07 -10.08 6.47
CA GLN A 284 -12.19 -9.20 5.71
C GLN A 284 -12.03 -7.89 6.46
N ALA A 285 -10.78 -7.50 6.72
CA ALA A 285 -10.41 -6.23 7.31
C ALA A 285 -9.32 -5.53 6.52
N TYR A 286 -9.09 -4.26 6.84
CA TYR A 286 -8.11 -3.41 6.19
C TYR A 286 -7.19 -2.73 7.22
N LEU A 287 -5.90 -2.68 6.92
CA LEU A 287 -4.89 -1.99 7.70
C LEU A 287 -4.50 -0.73 6.94
N HIS A 288 -4.79 0.42 7.51
CA HIS A 288 -4.33 1.71 7.00
C HIS A 288 -2.84 1.90 7.33
N ALA A 289 -2.18 2.77 6.58
CA ALA A 289 -0.76 3.10 6.80
C ALA A 289 -0.37 3.46 8.27
N PRO A 290 -1.17 4.20 9.07
CA PRO A 290 -0.83 4.51 10.47
C PRO A 290 -1.09 3.36 11.46
N ASP A 291 -1.83 2.32 11.08
CA ASP A 291 -2.18 1.21 11.96
C ASP A 291 -0.91 0.41 12.36
N TYR A 292 -1.01 -0.49 13.34
CA TYR A 292 0.07 -1.42 13.69
C TYR A 292 0.17 -2.57 12.67
N HIS A 293 1.29 -2.64 11.94
CA HIS A 293 1.51 -3.60 10.84
C HIS A 293 2.21 -4.89 11.24
N ARG A 294 1.90 -5.45 12.42
CA ARG A 294 2.24 -6.85 12.73
C ARG A 294 0.99 -7.66 13.03
N TRP A 295 1.06 -8.92 12.63
CA TRP A 295 0.00 -9.89 12.84
C TRP A 295 0.32 -10.76 14.06
N HIS A 296 -0.73 -11.07 14.80
CA HIS A 296 -0.74 -11.98 15.94
C HIS A 296 -1.75 -13.10 15.65
N THR A 297 -1.54 -14.26 16.26
CA THR A 297 -2.48 -15.39 16.11
C THR A 297 -3.79 -15.06 16.83
N PRO A 298 -4.95 -15.16 16.15
CA PRO A 298 -6.24 -14.79 16.76
C PRO A 298 -6.79 -15.86 17.72
N ILE A 299 -6.21 -17.06 17.70
CA ILE A 299 -6.56 -18.24 18.51
C ILE A 299 -5.31 -19.08 18.78
N ASP A 300 -5.37 -19.96 19.79
CA ASP A 300 -4.40 -21.05 19.96
C ASP A 300 -4.48 -22.04 18.78
N GLY A 301 -3.34 -22.53 18.29
CA GLY A 301 -3.32 -23.54 17.24
C GLY A 301 -1.93 -24.09 16.94
N THR A 302 -1.88 -25.08 16.05
CA THR A 302 -0.64 -25.64 15.51
C THR A 302 -0.55 -25.27 14.03
N ILE A 303 0.63 -24.84 13.58
CA ILE A 303 0.88 -24.54 12.17
C ILE A 303 1.07 -25.88 11.44
N GLU A 304 0.15 -26.23 10.54
CA GLU A 304 0.21 -27.49 9.78
C GLU A 304 0.79 -27.29 8.38
N ASN A 305 0.25 -26.33 7.62
CA ASN A 305 0.62 -26.11 6.22
C ASN A 305 0.97 -24.63 5.99
N PRO A 306 2.23 -24.20 6.22
CA PRO A 306 2.67 -22.93 5.68
C PRO A 306 2.72 -23.09 4.16
N THR A 307 1.76 -22.50 3.44
CA THR A 307 1.93 -22.29 1.99
C THR A 307 3.19 -21.46 1.83
N SER A 308 4.28 -22.10 1.40
CA SER A 308 5.49 -21.39 0.97
C SER A 308 5.06 -20.35 -0.08
N PRO A 309 5.69 -19.16 -0.17
CA PRO A 309 5.47 -18.29 -1.32
C PRO A 309 5.89 -19.05 -2.58
N SER A 310 4.95 -19.78 -3.17
CA SER A 310 5.13 -20.52 -4.41
C SER A 310 5.49 -19.50 -5.48
N THR A 311 6.50 -19.85 -6.27
CA THR A 311 6.72 -19.28 -7.60
C THR A 311 5.36 -19.09 -8.28
N PRO A 312 5.05 -17.91 -8.83
CA PRO A 312 3.74 -17.69 -9.43
C PRO A 312 3.47 -18.80 -10.45
N PRO A 313 2.24 -19.34 -10.50
CA PRO A 313 1.91 -20.39 -11.45
C PRO A 313 2.27 -19.90 -12.86
N ALA A 314 3.04 -20.71 -13.58
CA ALA A 314 3.21 -20.53 -15.01
C ALA A 314 1.82 -20.65 -15.64
N LEU A 315 1.26 -19.52 -16.06
CA LEU A 315 0.19 -19.42 -17.04
C LEU A 315 0.72 -18.59 -18.21
#